data_AF-A0A9W8G957-F1
#
_entry.id   AF-A0A9W8G957-F1
#
_cell.length_a   1.000
_cell.length_b   1.000
_cell.length_c   1.000
_cell.angle_alpha   90.00
_cell.angle_beta   90.00
_cell.angle_gamma   90.00
#
_symmetry.space_group_name_H-M   'P 1'
#
loop_
_entity.id
_entity.type
_entity.pdbx_description
1 polymer ?
#
loop_
_entity_poly.entity_id
_entity_poly.type
_entity_poly.pdbx_seq_one_letter_code
_entity_poly.pdbx_strand_id
1 'polypeptide(L)'
;MASVGLRACGTHGPLLRSVALSMANAGNRILAHSPLAPRLTLAPLASTISFSRNYSSPSKYEKHFHIEEFGLFSSFVPVPKRYQPPFFSKDGVKYIKNLLKNKYHIWTSILRLKWNLKSWKMKPFESEAEALYCAMNTAYAEGDVETLSMICKPTLLSTLKREIKHRNVGFEWTATPVNPPKVVKILCATVAPGLTIAQAVLRIDQIQNVKSVGKGRQASSKTAGTSARVIEYVVFQRIITEMNSPWSIYGKIDVPGTGPVKQDVSE
;
A
#
# COMPACT_ATOMS: atom_id res chain seq x y z
N MET A 1 15.05 21.87 3.46
CA MET A 1 14.09 21.91 2.34
C MET A 1 12.96 20.95 2.63
N ALA A 2 11.78 21.47 2.92
CA ALA A 2 10.61 20.71 3.35
C ALA A 2 10.04 19.87 2.20
N SER A 3 10.16 18.55 2.29
CA SER A 3 9.46 17.60 1.43
C SER A 3 8.09 17.34 2.04
N VAL A 4 7.09 18.09 1.57
CA VAL A 4 5.67 17.87 1.84
C VAL A 4 5.32 16.42 1.50
N GLY A 5 4.85 15.67 2.49
CA GLY A 5 4.46 14.27 2.36
C GLY A 5 3.32 14.11 1.36
N LEU A 6 3.66 13.62 0.17
CA LEU A 6 2.67 13.14 -0.80
C LEU A 6 2.00 11.89 -0.20
N ARG A 7 0.77 12.05 0.27
CA ARG A 7 -0.13 10.94 0.58
C ARG A 7 -0.49 10.25 -0.74
N ALA A 8 0.22 9.18 -1.09
CA ALA A 8 -0.25 8.23 -2.08
C ALA A 8 -1.35 7.38 -1.44
N CYS A 9 -2.58 7.88 -1.52
CA CYS A 9 -3.78 7.12 -1.16
C CYS A 9 -4.76 7.22 -2.33
N GLY A 10 -4.34 6.77 -3.52
CA GLY A 10 -5.28 6.53 -4.60
C GLY A 10 -6.09 5.28 -4.29
N THR A 11 -7.40 5.41 -4.47
CA THR A 11 -8.43 4.43 -4.13
C THR A 11 -8.66 3.40 -5.25
N HIS A 12 -7.77 3.34 -6.25
CA HIS A 12 -7.84 2.34 -7.31
C HIS A 12 -7.03 1.11 -6.89
N GLY A 13 -7.62 0.34 -5.97
CA GLY A 13 -7.02 -0.87 -5.45
C GLY A 13 -6.99 -2.04 -6.44
N PRO A 14 -6.33 -3.16 -6.06
CA PRO A 14 -6.30 -4.41 -6.81
C PRO A 14 -7.71 -4.88 -7.14
N LEU A 15 -7.86 -5.79 -8.11
CA LEU A 15 -9.15 -6.38 -8.47
C LEU A 15 -9.94 -6.80 -7.22
N LEU A 16 -9.26 -7.43 -6.26
CA LEU A 16 -9.82 -7.81 -4.95
C LEU A 16 -10.41 -6.65 -4.15
N ARG A 17 -9.75 -5.49 -4.09
CA ARG A 17 -10.29 -4.30 -3.41
C ARG A 17 -11.40 -3.64 -4.22
N SER A 18 -11.30 -3.60 -5.55
CA SER A 18 -12.37 -3.08 -6.40
C SER A 18 -13.66 -3.89 -6.27
N VAL A 19 -13.55 -5.23 -6.22
CA VAL A 19 -14.68 -6.14 -5.97
C VAL A 19 -15.21 -5.93 -4.56
N ALA A 20 -14.34 -5.87 -3.55
CA ALA A 20 -14.73 -5.61 -2.17
C ALA A 20 -15.50 -4.29 -1.98
N LEU A 21 -15.01 -3.21 -2.58
CA LEU A 21 -15.65 -1.89 -2.54
C LEU A 21 -16.98 -1.88 -3.31
N SER A 22 -17.04 -2.52 -4.47
CA SER A 22 -18.28 -2.66 -5.25
C SER A 22 -19.36 -3.38 -4.45
N MET A 23 -19.01 -4.47 -3.75
CA MET A 23 -19.95 -5.24 -2.93
C MET A 23 -20.35 -4.51 -1.63
N ALA A 24 -19.43 -3.76 -1.00
CA ALA A 24 -19.75 -2.94 0.16
C ALA A 24 -20.76 -1.83 -0.17
N ASN A 25 -20.62 -1.19 -1.34
CA ASN A 25 -21.56 -0.17 -1.80
C ASN A 25 -22.92 -0.74 -2.24
N ALA A 26 -22.95 -1.96 -2.77
CA ALA A 26 -24.20 -2.65 -3.13
C ALA A 26 -25.07 -2.96 -1.90
N GLY A 27 -24.45 -3.27 -0.75
CA GLY A 27 -25.16 -3.52 0.51
C GLY A 27 -25.74 -2.28 1.19
N ASN A 28 -25.32 -1.07 0.80
CA ASN A 28 -25.71 0.19 1.44
C ASN A 28 -26.87 0.93 0.74
N ARG A 29 -27.54 0.30 -0.25
CA ARG A 29 -28.63 0.93 -1.03
C ARG A 29 -30.04 0.72 -0.48
N ILE A 30 -30.21 0.19 0.73
CA ILE A 30 -31.54 0.04 1.33
C ILE A 30 -31.52 0.65 2.73
N LEU A 31 -32.40 1.65 2.92
CA LEU A 31 -32.77 2.40 4.14
C LEU A 31 -31.91 3.61 4.53
N ALA A 32 -32.32 4.78 4.04
CA ALA A 32 -32.12 6.04 4.76
C ALA A 32 -33.31 6.98 4.53
N HIS A 33 -34.44 6.69 5.18
CA HIS A 33 -35.49 7.66 5.46
C HIS A 33 -35.73 7.70 6.96
N SER A 34 -35.29 8.77 7.62
CA SER A 34 -36.09 9.62 8.53
C SER A 34 -35.21 10.40 9.50
N PRO A 35 -35.44 11.71 9.67
CA PRO A 35 -34.77 12.53 10.67
C PRO A 35 -35.60 12.58 11.95
N LEU A 36 -34.99 12.28 13.11
CA LEU A 36 -35.59 12.60 14.40
C LEU A 36 -34.53 13.21 15.32
N ALA A 37 -34.70 14.51 15.56
CA ALA A 37 -34.09 15.24 16.65
C ALA A 37 -34.59 14.72 18.01
N PRO A 38 -33.82 14.92 19.09
CA PRO A 38 -34.40 15.74 20.15
C PRO A 38 -33.42 16.67 20.89
N ARG A 39 -33.90 17.92 21.04
CA ARG A 39 -34.10 18.65 22.30
C ARG A 39 -32.95 18.67 23.33
N LEU A 40 -32.28 19.82 23.33
CA LEU A 40 -31.48 20.37 24.44
C LEU A 40 -32.32 20.45 25.73
N THR A 41 -31.77 19.94 26.82
CA THR A 41 -32.18 20.31 28.19
C THR A 41 -30.94 20.80 28.93
N LEU A 42 -30.98 22.06 29.33
CA LEU A 42 -30.04 22.71 30.23
C LEU A 42 -30.59 22.59 31.65
N ALA A 43 -29.78 22.11 32.59
CA ALA A 43 -29.91 22.44 34.00
C ALA A 43 -28.52 22.40 34.69
N PRO A 44 -28.23 23.36 35.58
CA PRO A 44 -26.94 23.48 36.27
C PRO A 44 -26.97 22.80 37.64
N LEU A 45 -25.80 22.41 38.17
CA LEU A 45 -25.28 22.86 39.47
C LEU A 45 -24.10 21.97 39.96
N ALA A 46 -22.99 22.67 40.14
CA ALA A 46 -21.99 22.52 41.19
C ALA A 46 -21.85 21.16 41.90
N SER A 47 -20.77 20.46 41.59
CA SER A 47 -20.04 19.70 42.61
C SER A 47 -18.55 20.05 42.51
N THR A 48 -18.03 20.50 43.64
CA THR A 48 -16.67 20.94 43.88
C THR A 48 -15.74 19.74 43.75
N ILE A 49 -15.20 19.50 42.56
CA ILE A 49 -14.15 18.51 42.35
C ILE A 49 -12.83 19.20 42.70
N SER A 50 -12.24 18.79 43.81
CA SER A 50 -10.89 19.13 44.22
C SER A 50 -9.92 18.87 43.07
N PHE A 51 -9.50 19.95 42.41
CA PHE A 51 -8.37 19.90 41.47
C PHE A 51 -7.12 19.63 42.29
N SER A 52 -6.81 18.35 42.51
CA SER A 52 -5.42 17.95 42.64
C SER A 52 -4.78 18.30 41.29
N ARG A 53 -4.15 19.48 41.23
CA ARG A 53 -3.20 19.79 40.17
C ARG A 53 -2.03 18.85 40.39
N ASN A 54 -2.14 17.64 39.85
CA ASN A 54 -1.00 16.79 39.56
C ASN A 54 -0.21 17.52 38.48
N TYR A 55 0.63 18.46 38.91
CA TYR A 55 1.71 18.93 38.06
C TYR A 55 2.56 17.70 37.79
N SER A 56 2.47 17.17 36.57
CA SER A 56 3.48 16.25 36.07
C SER A 56 4.81 16.99 36.21
N SER A 57 5.61 16.59 37.19
CA SER A 57 7.03 16.95 37.26
C SER A 57 7.60 16.82 35.84
N PRO A 58 8.38 17.80 35.34
CA PRO A 58 9.06 17.67 34.06
C PRO A 58 10.25 16.72 34.25
N SER A 59 9.96 15.48 34.65
CA SER A 59 10.87 14.37 34.44
C SER A 59 11.11 14.34 32.94
N LYS A 60 12.37 14.57 32.56
CA LYS A 60 12.96 14.48 31.23
C LYS A 60 12.72 13.08 30.63
N TYR A 61 11.46 12.71 30.39
CA TYR A 61 11.14 11.67 29.45
C TYR A 61 11.37 12.28 28.09
N GLU A 62 12.59 12.15 27.62
CA GLU A 62 12.93 12.28 26.22
C GLU A 62 12.05 11.27 25.48
N LYS A 63 10.85 11.72 25.06
CA LYS A 63 9.89 10.90 24.34
C LYS A 63 10.50 10.66 22.96
N HIS A 64 11.23 9.57 22.84
CA HIS A 64 11.74 9.09 21.58
C HIS A 64 10.54 8.60 20.77
N PHE A 65 10.16 9.35 19.74
CA PHE A 65 9.14 8.92 18.79
C PHE A 65 9.78 7.93 17.82
N HIS A 66 9.37 6.66 17.89
CA HIS A 66 9.77 5.67 16.91
C HIS A 66 8.97 5.91 15.62
N ILE A 67 9.60 6.54 14.63
CA ILE A 67 9.00 6.75 13.32
C ILE A 67 9.30 5.51 12.46
N GLU A 68 8.31 4.67 12.26
CA GLU A 68 8.44 3.45 11.45
C GLU A 68 8.24 3.71 9.95
N GLU A 69 7.62 4.83 9.61
CA GLU A 69 7.18 5.14 8.27
C GLU A 69 7.75 6.45 7.76
N PHE A 70 8.26 6.37 6.54
CA PHE A 70 8.85 7.48 5.83
C PHE A 70 8.09 7.55 4.51
N GLY A 71 7.64 8.75 4.14
CA GLY A 71 6.88 8.97 2.91
C GLY A 71 7.58 8.36 1.68
N LEU A 72 6.85 8.25 0.57
CA LEU A 72 7.46 7.81 -0.68
C LEU A 72 8.61 8.76 -1.08
N PHE A 73 9.81 8.22 -1.24
CA PHE A 73 10.97 9.00 -1.69
C PHE A 73 10.84 9.42 -3.14
N SER A 74 10.13 8.65 -3.96
CA SER A 74 9.83 9.00 -5.35
C SER A 74 8.68 8.19 -5.91
N SER A 75 7.81 8.84 -6.67
CA SER A 75 6.70 8.24 -7.43
C SER A 75 7.07 7.89 -8.88
N PHE A 76 8.36 7.87 -9.23
CA PHE A 76 8.78 7.67 -10.62
C PHE A 76 8.42 6.25 -11.10
N VAL A 77 7.61 6.20 -12.16
CA VAL A 77 7.31 5.00 -12.94
C VAL A 77 7.65 5.29 -14.41
N PRO A 78 8.37 4.39 -15.11
CA PRO A 78 8.68 4.58 -16.51
C PRO A 78 7.41 4.57 -17.36
N VAL A 79 7.33 5.52 -18.29
CA VAL A 79 6.21 5.64 -19.22
C VAL A 79 6.25 4.46 -20.21
N PRO A 80 5.12 3.78 -20.49
CA PRO A 80 5.06 2.73 -21.51
C PRO A 80 5.56 3.24 -22.86
N LYS A 81 6.24 2.39 -23.63
CA LYS A 81 6.89 2.77 -24.90
C LYS A 81 5.97 3.54 -25.86
N ARG A 82 4.69 3.15 -25.92
CA ARG A 82 3.63 3.78 -26.72
C ARG A 82 3.32 5.25 -26.38
N TYR A 83 3.63 5.70 -25.16
CA TYR A 83 3.41 7.07 -24.71
C TYR A 83 4.72 7.85 -24.51
N GLN A 84 5.85 7.31 -24.98
CA GLN A 84 7.12 7.99 -24.84
C GLN A 84 7.20 9.14 -25.86
N PRO A 85 7.58 10.36 -25.43
CA PRO A 85 7.79 11.46 -26.36
C PRO A 85 8.95 11.15 -27.30
N PRO A 86 8.91 11.63 -28.56
CA PRO A 86 10.00 11.44 -29.51
C PRO A 86 11.28 12.08 -29.00
N PHE A 87 12.43 11.45 -29.25
CA PHE A 87 13.73 11.79 -28.65
C PHE A 87 14.16 13.25 -28.86
N PHE A 88 13.76 13.88 -29.98
CA PHE A 88 14.13 15.23 -30.36
C PHE A 88 13.12 16.32 -29.98
N SER A 89 11.98 15.95 -29.39
CA SER A 89 11.06 16.96 -28.83
C SER A 89 11.59 17.53 -27.52
N LYS A 90 11.21 18.76 -27.18
CA LYS A 90 11.53 19.38 -25.87
C LYS A 90 11.11 18.48 -24.71
N ASP A 91 9.95 17.83 -24.83
CA ASP A 91 9.46 16.87 -23.84
C ASP A 91 10.28 15.58 -23.83
N GLY A 92 10.78 15.16 -25.00
CA GLY A 92 11.70 14.03 -25.17
C GLY A 92 13.01 14.24 -24.43
N VAL A 93 13.67 15.37 -24.66
CA VAL A 93 14.93 15.71 -23.99
C VAL A 93 14.75 15.81 -22.47
N LYS A 94 13.66 16.44 -22.01
CA LYS A 94 13.31 16.51 -20.58
C LYS A 94 13.08 15.12 -19.98
N TYR A 95 12.37 14.24 -20.69
CA TYR A 95 12.16 12.86 -20.30
C TYR A 95 13.48 12.09 -20.18
N ILE A 96 14.36 12.18 -21.17
CA ILE A 96 15.67 11.53 -21.18
C ILE A 96 16.53 12.01 -20.01
N LYS A 97 16.59 13.34 -19.78
CA LYS A 97 17.32 13.92 -18.64
C LYS A 97 16.84 13.37 -17.31
N ASN A 98 15.52 13.27 -17.12
CA ASN A 98 14.93 12.66 -15.92
C ASN A 98 15.25 11.17 -15.80
N LEU A 99 15.24 10.44 -16.91
CA LEU A 99 15.55 9.02 -16.95
C LEU A 99 17.02 8.75 -16.58
N LEU A 100 17.95 9.56 -17.07
CA LEU A 100 19.36 9.50 -16.69
C LEU A 100 19.58 9.83 -15.21
N LYS A 101 18.94 10.90 -14.71
CA LYS A 101 18.99 11.25 -13.28
C LYS A 101 18.47 10.10 -12.41
N ASN A 102 17.36 9.48 -12.81
CA ASN A 102 16.81 8.33 -12.10
C ASN A 102 17.74 7.10 -12.14
N LYS A 103 18.36 6.81 -13.28
CA LYS A 103 19.36 5.73 -13.41
C LYS A 103 20.53 5.95 -12.44
N TYR A 104 21.03 7.18 -12.35
CA TYR A 104 22.09 7.53 -11.40
C TYR A 104 21.66 7.28 -9.94
N HIS A 105 20.45 7.72 -9.56
CA HIS A 105 19.93 7.46 -8.21
C HIS A 105 19.73 5.97 -7.91
N ILE A 106 19.29 5.18 -8.89
CA ILE A 106 19.15 3.73 -8.74
C ILE A 106 20.52 3.09 -8.54
N TRP A 107 21.51 3.44 -9.36
CA TRP A 107 22.84 2.88 -9.28
C TRP A 107 23.52 3.17 -7.93
N THR A 108 23.48 4.43 -7.49
CA THR A 108 24.01 4.83 -6.17
C THR A 108 23.29 4.14 -5.02
N SER A 109 21.96 3.94 -5.13
CA SER A 109 21.16 3.25 -4.12
C SER A 109 21.46 1.75 -4.06
N ILE A 110 21.65 1.09 -5.20
CA ILE A 110 22.06 -0.32 -5.25
C ILE A 110 23.43 -0.51 -4.60
N LEU A 111 24.37 0.40 -4.88
CA LEU A 111 25.70 0.34 -4.28
C LEU A 111 25.62 0.49 -2.75
N ARG A 112 24.84 1.46 -2.27
CA ARG A 112 24.57 1.64 -0.83
C ARG A 112 23.90 0.42 -0.21
N LEU A 113 22.93 -0.18 -0.89
CA LEU A 113 22.25 -1.38 -0.42
C LEU A 113 23.21 -2.56 -0.30
N LYS A 114 24.07 -2.80 -1.29
CA LYS A 114 25.08 -3.85 -1.27
C LYS A 114 26.14 -3.66 -0.18
N TRP A 115 26.50 -2.41 0.12
CA TRP A 115 27.43 -2.12 1.22
C TRP A 115 26.85 -2.43 2.60
N ASN A 116 25.55 -2.17 2.80
CA ASN A 116 24.89 -2.44 4.08
C ASN A 116 24.41 -3.90 4.19
N LEU A 117 23.99 -4.51 3.08
CA LEU A 117 23.46 -5.87 3.00
C LEU A 117 24.36 -6.73 2.11
N LYS A 118 25.41 -7.33 2.68
CA LYS A 118 26.44 -8.08 1.94
C LYS A 118 25.89 -9.24 1.09
N SER A 119 24.78 -9.87 1.51
CA SER A 119 24.16 -11.00 0.81
C SER A 119 23.04 -10.59 -0.16
N TRP A 120 22.73 -9.30 -0.30
CA TRP A 120 21.57 -8.87 -1.07
C TRP A 120 21.78 -9.02 -2.58
N LYS A 121 20.82 -9.66 -3.24
CA LYS A 121 20.76 -9.85 -4.69
C LYS A 121 19.38 -9.45 -5.19
N MET A 122 19.34 -8.83 -6.37
CA MET A 122 18.10 -8.31 -6.96
C MET A 122 17.12 -9.42 -7.34
N LYS A 123 17.59 -10.53 -7.92
CA LYS A 123 16.73 -11.62 -8.41
C LYS A 123 16.00 -12.39 -7.29
N PRO A 124 16.69 -12.83 -6.21
CA PRO A 124 16.01 -13.41 -5.05
C PRO A 124 15.01 -12.44 -4.44
N PHE A 125 15.38 -11.16 -4.34
CA PHE A 125 14.48 -10.13 -3.84
C PHE A 125 13.20 -9.98 -4.67
N GLU A 126 13.28 -10.03 -6.01
CA GLU A 126 12.10 -9.99 -6.90
C GLU A 126 11.09 -11.10 -6.58
N SER A 127 11.59 -12.32 -6.37
CA SER A 127 10.76 -13.49 -6.04
C SER A 127 10.19 -13.43 -4.62
N GLU A 128 11.00 -13.05 -3.63
CA GLU A 128 10.57 -12.89 -2.25
C GLU A 128 9.50 -11.79 -2.11
N ALA A 129 9.69 -10.67 -2.82
CA ALA A 129 8.75 -9.56 -2.80
C ALA A 129 7.42 -9.92 -3.47
N GLU A 130 7.42 -10.69 -4.55
CA GLU A 130 6.19 -11.24 -5.13
C GLU A 130 5.48 -12.18 -4.16
N ALA A 131 6.21 -13.07 -3.49
CA ALA A 131 5.64 -13.97 -2.49
C ALA A 131 5.00 -13.20 -1.32
N LEU A 132 5.66 -12.15 -0.80
CA LEU A 132 5.11 -11.26 0.22
C LEU A 132 3.83 -10.55 -0.24
N TYR A 133 3.79 -10.11 -1.51
CA TYR A 133 2.61 -9.50 -2.08
C TYR A 133 1.43 -10.49 -2.19
N CYS A 134 1.71 -11.72 -2.62
CA CYS A 134 0.70 -12.79 -2.66
C CYS A 134 0.19 -13.10 -1.25
N ALA A 135 1.09 -13.30 -0.29
CA ALA A 135 0.74 -13.57 1.11
C ALA A 135 -0.12 -12.44 1.72
N MET A 136 0.20 -11.18 1.44
CA MET A 136 -0.62 -10.04 1.85
C MET A 136 -2.03 -10.11 1.27
N ASN A 137 -2.19 -10.40 -0.03
CA ASN A 137 -3.52 -10.46 -0.64
C ASN A 137 -4.34 -11.65 -0.15
N THR A 138 -3.70 -12.81 0.07
CA THR A 138 -4.35 -13.98 0.69
C THR A 138 -4.82 -13.67 2.11
N ALA A 139 -3.94 -13.11 2.95
CA ALA A 139 -4.30 -12.70 4.31
C ALA A 139 -5.42 -11.64 4.31
N TYR A 140 -5.39 -10.69 3.36
CA TYR A 140 -6.49 -9.76 3.18
C TYR A 140 -7.79 -10.47 2.77
N ALA A 141 -7.76 -11.42 1.85
CA ALA A 141 -8.94 -12.17 1.39
C ALA A 141 -9.59 -12.93 2.57
N GLU A 142 -8.79 -13.62 3.38
CA GLU A 142 -9.20 -14.34 4.59
C GLU A 142 -9.64 -13.40 5.73
N GLY A 143 -9.03 -12.22 5.79
CA GLY A 143 -9.24 -11.25 6.87
C GLY A 143 -8.31 -11.48 8.07
N ASP A 144 -7.18 -12.14 7.84
CA ASP A 144 -6.14 -12.34 8.84
C ASP A 144 -5.34 -11.04 9.04
N VAL A 145 -5.69 -10.34 10.12
CA VAL A 145 -5.09 -9.06 10.50
C VAL A 145 -3.70 -9.23 11.11
N GLU A 146 -3.41 -10.39 11.71
CA GLU A 146 -2.13 -10.67 12.36
C GLU A 146 -1.03 -10.82 11.31
N THR A 147 -1.27 -11.65 10.29
CA THR A 147 -0.35 -11.80 9.16
C THR A 147 -0.15 -10.48 8.41
N LEU A 148 -1.21 -9.70 8.21
CA LEU A 148 -1.11 -8.37 7.60
C LEU A 148 -0.23 -7.41 8.42
N SER A 149 -0.25 -7.51 9.75
CA SER A 149 0.54 -6.63 10.62
C SER A 149 2.05 -6.91 10.53
N MET A 150 2.43 -8.15 10.22
CA MET A 150 3.83 -8.53 10.01
C MET A 150 4.35 -8.12 8.63
N ILE A 151 3.49 -8.15 7.60
CA ILE A 151 3.88 -7.91 6.21
C ILE A 151 3.78 -6.43 5.82
N CYS A 152 2.75 -5.72 6.28
CA CYS A 152 2.45 -4.36 5.86
C CYS A 152 2.96 -3.31 6.85
N LYS A 153 3.32 -2.14 6.32
CA LYS A 153 3.58 -0.96 7.15
C LYS A 153 2.27 -0.36 7.71
N PRO A 154 2.30 0.31 8.88
CA PRO A 154 1.12 0.82 9.60
C PRO A 154 0.08 1.59 8.75
N THR A 155 0.49 2.45 7.84
CA THR A 155 -0.38 3.23 6.95
C THR A 155 -1.22 2.32 6.07
N LEU A 156 -0.58 1.34 5.41
CA LEU A 156 -1.29 0.36 4.58
C LEU A 156 -2.19 -0.53 5.43
N LEU A 157 -1.67 -1.01 6.57
CA LEU A 157 -2.39 -1.86 7.51
C LEU A 157 -3.68 -1.20 8.01
N SER A 158 -3.64 0.07 8.37
CA SER A 158 -4.82 0.81 8.87
C SER A 158 -5.94 0.88 7.80
N THR A 159 -5.56 1.05 6.54
CA THR A 159 -6.47 1.05 5.41
C THR A 159 -7.09 -0.33 5.20
N LEU A 160 -6.26 -1.37 5.21
CA LEU A 160 -6.71 -2.77 5.06
C LEU A 160 -7.64 -3.21 6.18
N LYS A 161 -7.31 -2.90 7.44
CA LYS A 161 -8.16 -3.18 8.62
C LYS A 161 -9.54 -2.54 8.47
N ARG A 162 -9.59 -1.29 8.01
CA ARG A 162 -10.86 -0.58 7.76
C ARG A 162 -11.67 -1.28 6.67
N GLU A 163 -11.05 -1.63 5.54
CA GLU A 163 -11.72 -2.35 4.45
C GLU A 163 -12.25 -3.73 4.89
N ILE A 164 -11.47 -4.49 5.66
CA ILE A 164 -11.89 -5.78 6.23
C ILE A 164 -13.06 -5.62 7.20
N LYS A 165 -13.10 -4.53 7.98
CA LYS A 165 -14.20 -4.26 8.91
C LYS A 165 -15.52 -3.93 8.18
N HIS A 166 -15.44 -3.27 7.04
CA HIS A 166 -16.63 -2.81 6.30
C HIS A 166 -17.14 -3.81 5.25
N ARG A 167 -16.41 -4.87 4.94
CA ARG A 167 -16.88 -5.90 3.99
C ARG A 167 -17.83 -6.90 4.68
N ASN A 168 -18.91 -7.23 3.99
CA ASN A 168 -19.91 -8.20 4.46
C ASN A 168 -19.64 -9.64 4.02
N VAL A 169 -18.72 -9.83 3.06
CA VAL A 169 -18.38 -11.14 2.47
C VAL A 169 -16.90 -11.44 2.62
N GLY A 170 -16.56 -12.73 2.65
CA GLY A 170 -15.18 -13.20 2.48
C GLY A 170 -14.80 -13.23 1.01
N PHE A 171 -13.51 -13.36 0.73
CA PHE A 171 -13.01 -13.55 -0.63
C PHE A 171 -12.07 -14.74 -0.68
N GLU A 172 -12.10 -15.45 -1.79
CA GLU A 172 -11.05 -16.34 -2.23
C GLU A 172 -10.28 -15.62 -3.33
N TRP A 173 -8.96 -15.50 -3.16
CA TRP A 173 -8.07 -14.82 -4.10
C TRP A 173 -7.02 -15.79 -4.61
N THR A 174 -6.86 -15.85 -5.93
CA THR A 174 -5.76 -16.57 -6.58
C THR A 174 -5.14 -15.69 -7.66
N ALA A 175 -3.85 -15.89 -7.91
CA ALA A 175 -3.12 -15.14 -8.91
C ALA A 175 -2.13 -16.02 -9.68
N THR A 176 -2.04 -15.77 -10.98
CA THR A 176 -1.09 -16.42 -11.89
C THR A 176 -0.18 -15.36 -12.51
N PRO A 177 1.16 -15.50 -12.42
CA PRO A 177 2.10 -14.55 -13.03
C PRO A 177 2.04 -14.60 -14.55
N VAL A 178 1.91 -13.43 -15.18
CA VAL A 178 1.98 -13.25 -16.65
C VAL A 178 3.40 -12.92 -17.07
N ASN A 179 4.03 -12.01 -16.35
CA ASN A 179 5.43 -11.65 -16.52
C ASN A 179 6.13 -11.73 -15.18
N PRO A 180 7.43 -12.07 -15.14
CA PRO A 180 8.18 -12.11 -13.90
C PRO A 180 8.17 -10.72 -13.22
N PRO A 181 8.11 -10.68 -11.89
CA PRO A 181 8.20 -9.45 -11.13
C PRO A 181 9.52 -8.74 -11.46
N LYS A 182 9.46 -7.42 -11.62
CA LYS A 182 10.63 -6.64 -12.01
C LYS A 182 10.81 -5.43 -11.12
N VAL A 183 12.00 -5.27 -10.56
CA VAL A 183 12.34 -4.03 -9.86
C VAL A 183 12.44 -2.89 -10.87
N VAL A 184 11.61 -1.88 -10.65
CA VAL A 184 11.54 -0.67 -11.47
C VAL A 184 12.49 0.39 -10.94
N LYS A 185 12.54 0.54 -9.62
CA LYS A 185 13.32 1.57 -8.94
C LYS A 185 13.72 1.12 -7.55
N ILE A 186 14.95 1.45 -7.14
CA ILE A 186 15.41 1.33 -5.75
C ILE A 186 15.97 2.69 -5.36
N LEU A 187 15.59 3.17 -4.17
CA LEU A 187 16.13 4.37 -3.57
C LEU A 187 16.55 4.11 -2.13
N CYS A 188 17.72 4.61 -1.75
CA CYS A 188 18.15 4.64 -0.36
C CYS A 188 18.24 6.10 0.10
N ALA A 189 17.60 6.43 1.20
CA ALA A 189 17.64 7.75 1.80
C ALA A 189 17.98 7.66 3.29
N THR A 190 18.88 8.54 3.73
CA THR A 190 19.20 8.69 5.16
C THR A 190 18.26 9.76 5.71
N VAL A 191 17.37 9.35 6.60
CA VAL A 191 16.34 10.26 7.15
C VAL A 191 16.83 10.94 8.42
N ALA A 192 17.61 10.21 9.23
CA ALA A 192 18.26 10.73 10.42
C ALA A 192 19.66 10.12 10.55
N PRO A 193 20.56 10.71 11.36
CA PRO A 193 21.84 10.08 11.67
C PRO A 193 21.63 8.66 12.19
N GLY A 194 22.31 7.68 11.59
CA GLY A 194 22.15 6.27 11.96
C GLY A 194 20.88 5.59 11.43
N LEU A 195 20.01 6.30 10.70
CA LEU A 195 18.78 5.75 10.12
C LEU A 195 18.75 5.93 8.60
N THR A 196 19.04 4.83 7.89
CA THR A 196 18.91 4.79 6.44
C THR A 196 17.84 3.78 6.05
N ILE A 197 16.97 4.18 5.13
CA ILE A 197 15.86 3.39 4.64
C ILE A 197 16.06 3.14 3.15
N ALA A 198 15.77 1.92 2.73
CA ALA A 198 15.63 1.56 1.32
C ALA A 198 14.16 1.41 0.97
N GLN A 199 13.76 1.97 -0.17
CA GLN A 199 12.48 1.74 -0.81
C GLN A 199 12.70 1.14 -2.19
N ALA A 200 11.97 0.07 -2.51
CA ALA A 200 12.01 -0.61 -3.79
C ALA A 200 10.61 -0.64 -4.41
N VAL A 201 10.51 -0.22 -5.66
CA VAL A 201 9.28 -0.28 -6.45
C VAL A 201 9.35 -1.50 -7.35
N LEU A 202 8.42 -2.42 -7.17
CA LEU A 202 8.31 -3.66 -7.94
C LEU A 202 7.09 -3.57 -8.87
N ARG A 203 7.30 -3.88 -10.15
CA ARG A 203 6.20 -4.10 -11.10
C ARG A 203 5.77 -5.56 -11.01
N ILE A 204 4.49 -5.77 -10.71
CA ILE A 204 3.83 -7.07 -10.66
C ILE A 204 2.81 -7.11 -11.81
N ASP A 205 2.81 -8.17 -12.61
CA ASP A 205 1.92 -8.36 -13.77
C ASP A 205 1.34 -9.78 -13.71
N GLN A 206 0.10 -9.87 -13.24
CA GLN A 206 -0.56 -11.11 -12.88
C GLN A 206 -2.01 -11.12 -13.39
N ILE A 207 -2.54 -12.30 -13.69
CA ILE A 207 -3.97 -12.52 -13.83
C ILE A 207 -4.49 -12.86 -12.43
N GLN A 208 -5.41 -12.05 -11.92
CA GLN A 208 -6.00 -12.23 -10.59
C GLN A 208 -7.45 -12.72 -10.74
N ASN A 209 -7.80 -13.76 -9.99
CA ASN A 209 -9.15 -14.28 -9.88
C ASN A 209 -9.66 -14.06 -8.46
N VAL A 210 -10.84 -13.46 -8.35
CA VAL A 210 -11.51 -13.21 -7.08
C VAL A 210 -12.90 -13.77 -7.10
N LYS A 211 -13.19 -14.58 -6.09
CA LYS A 211 -14.52 -15.14 -5.82
C LYS A 211 -15.00 -14.64 -4.47
N SER A 212 -16.24 -14.17 -4.40
CA SER A 212 -16.88 -13.85 -3.13
C SER A 212 -17.34 -15.13 -2.44
N VAL A 213 -16.88 -15.33 -1.21
CA VAL A 213 -17.33 -16.43 -0.35
C VAL A 213 -18.31 -15.84 0.65
N GLY A 214 -19.59 -16.25 0.55
CA GLY A 214 -20.62 -15.81 1.48
C GLY A 214 -20.28 -16.23 2.91
N LYS A 215 -20.51 -15.35 3.90
CA LYS A 215 -20.41 -15.70 5.32
C LYS A 215 -21.75 -16.24 5.81
N GLY A 216 -21.78 -17.45 6.39
CA GLY A 216 -22.98 -18.04 7.00
C GLY A 216 -23.98 -18.69 6.02
N ARG A 217 -25.28 -18.72 6.39
CA ARG A 217 -26.37 -19.41 5.64
C ARG A 217 -26.64 -18.91 4.21
N GLN A 218 -25.98 -17.83 3.76
CA GLN A 218 -26.03 -17.33 2.38
C GLN A 218 -24.85 -17.81 1.51
N ALA A 219 -24.10 -18.83 1.95
CA ALA A 219 -22.97 -19.40 1.21
C ALA A 219 -23.33 -20.12 -0.11
N SER A 220 -24.62 -20.25 -0.46
CA SER A 220 -25.08 -21.14 -1.53
C SER A 220 -25.20 -20.51 -2.92
N SER A 221 -25.05 -19.19 -3.08
CA SER A 221 -25.03 -18.60 -4.43
C SER A 221 -23.58 -18.58 -4.94
N LYS A 222 -23.21 -19.58 -5.76
CA LYS A 222 -21.97 -19.61 -6.55
C LYS A 222 -21.90 -18.32 -7.37
N THR A 223 -21.28 -17.29 -6.81
CA THR A 223 -21.08 -16.02 -7.51
C THR A 223 -19.95 -16.23 -8.50
N ALA A 224 -20.17 -15.84 -9.77
CA ALA A 224 -19.17 -15.95 -10.81
C ALA A 224 -17.87 -15.24 -10.39
N GLY A 225 -16.76 -15.98 -10.43
CA GLY A 225 -15.44 -15.42 -10.14
C GLY A 225 -15.07 -14.35 -11.17
N THR A 226 -14.56 -13.22 -10.71
CA THR A 226 -14.06 -12.18 -11.62
C THR A 226 -12.57 -12.40 -11.84
N SER A 227 -12.18 -12.66 -13.09
CA SER A 227 -10.78 -12.73 -13.50
C SER A 227 -10.40 -11.47 -14.29
N ALA A 228 -9.26 -10.85 -13.97
CA ALA A 228 -8.69 -9.82 -14.82
C ALA A 228 -7.18 -9.78 -14.74
N ARG A 229 -6.56 -9.26 -15.80
CA ARG A 229 -5.13 -8.96 -15.80
C ARG A 229 -4.89 -7.64 -15.08
N VAL A 230 -3.96 -7.65 -14.14
CA VAL A 230 -3.63 -6.54 -13.24
C VAL A 230 -2.13 -6.26 -13.31
N ILE A 231 -1.77 -5.00 -13.59
CA ILE A 231 -0.38 -4.53 -13.55
C ILE A 231 -0.26 -3.50 -12.44
N GLU A 232 0.51 -3.82 -11.40
CA GLU A 232 0.66 -2.97 -10.23
C GLU A 232 2.11 -2.60 -9.95
N TYR A 233 2.30 -1.43 -9.34
CA TYR A 233 3.58 -0.95 -8.85
C TYR A 233 3.53 -0.91 -7.32
N VAL A 234 4.11 -1.93 -6.69
CA VAL A 234 4.10 -2.11 -5.25
C VAL A 234 5.39 -1.59 -4.65
N VAL A 235 5.28 -0.83 -3.57
CA VAL A 235 6.42 -0.25 -2.88
C VAL A 235 6.74 -1.07 -1.64
N PHE A 236 7.96 -1.56 -1.58
CA PHE A 236 8.55 -2.24 -0.44
C PHE A 236 9.50 -1.30 0.28
N GLN A 237 9.57 -1.41 1.60
CA GLN A 237 10.45 -0.60 2.44
C GLN A 237 11.19 -1.48 3.45
N ARG A 238 12.46 -1.17 3.68
CA ARG A 238 13.32 -1.79 4.69
C ARG A 238 14.23 -0.75 5.34
N ILE A 239 14.44 -0.86 6.66
CA ILE A 239 15.48 -0.09 7.35
C ILE A 239 16.80 -0.83 7.14
N ILE A 240 17.76 -0.22 6.45
CA ILE A 240 19.01 -0.92 6.07
C ILE A 240 20.11 -0.80 7.12
N THR A 241 19.96 0.12 8.07
CA THR A 241 20.87 0.26 9.23
C THR A 241 20.59 -0.80 10.30
N GLU A 242 19.39 -1.38 10.30
CA GLU A 242 19.01 -2.49 11.16
C GLU A 242 19.28 -3.83 10.47
N MET A 243 20.06 -4.69 11.10
CA MET A 243 20.49 -5.97 10.51
C MET A 243 19.31 -6.90 10.20
N ASN A 244 18.31 -6.93 11.08
CA ASN A 244 17.20 -7.89 11.03
C ASN A 244 15.87 -7.29 10.54
N SER A 245 15.87 -6.06 10.03
CA SER A 245 14.64 -5.41 9.55
C SER A 245 14.13 -6.10 8.28
N PRO A 246 12.94 -6.73 8.25
CA PRO A 246 12.45 -7.38 7.04
C PRO A 246 12.04 -6.36 5.97
N TRP A 247 11.85 -6.83 4.74
CA TRP A 247 11.15 -6.04 3.73
C TRP A 247 9.65 -6.09 4.04
N SER A 248 9.03 -4.92 4.14
CA SER A 248 7.58 -4.81 4.36
C SER A 248 6.94 -4.00 3.23
N ILE A 249 5.66 -4.27 2.95
CA ILE A 249 4.90 -3.54 1.94
C ILE A 249 4.50 -2.20 2.51
N TYR A 250 5.01 -1.12 1.91
CA TYR A 250 4.69 0.25 2.27
C TYR A 250 3.36 0.69 1.64
N GLY A 251 3.16 0.38 0.36
CA GLY A 251 1.99 0.84 -0.37
C GLY A 251 2.03 0.53 -1.85
N LYS A 252 1.18 1.23 -2.61
CA LYS A 252 1.08 1.12 -4.07
C LYS A 252 1.25 2.49 -4.71
N ILE A 253 1.70 2.51 -5.95
CA ILE A 253 1.76 3.72 -6.78
C ILE A 253 0.64 3.65 -7.80
N ASP A 254 -0.24 4.64 -7.77
CA ASP A 254 -1.28 4.80 -8.78
C ASP A 254 -0.65 5.29 -10.08
N VAL A 255 -0.77 4.48 -11.13
CA VAL A 255 -0.30 4.84 -12.47
C VAL A 255 -1.53 4.98 -13.38
N PRO A 256 -1.76 6.17 -13.97
CA PRO A 256 -2.88 6.38 -14.88
C PRO A 256 -2.86 5.33 -16.00
N GLY A 257 -4.01 4.66 -16.21
CA GLY A 257 -4.17 3.64 -17.26
C GLY A 257 -3.66 2.22 -16.93
N THR A 258 -3.29 1.94 -15.67
CA THR A 258 -2.87 0.58 -15.22
C THR A 258 -3.93 -0.18 -14.41
N GLY A 259 -5.18 0.32 -14.41
CA GLY A 259 -6.30 -0.38 -13.79
C GLY A 259 -6.57 -1.77 -14.39
N PRO A 260 -7.38 -2.59 -13.71
CA PRO A 260 -7.72 -3.93 -14.19
C PRO A 260 -8.31 -3.84 -15.59
N VAL A 261 -7.64 -4.49 -16.55
CA VAL A 261 -8.16 -4.63 -17.91
C VAL A 261 -9.07 -5.86 -17.89
N LYS A 262 -10.38 -5.64 -18.03
CA LYS A 262 -11.34 -6.75 -18.17
C LYS A 262 -10.88 -7.60 -19.36
N GLN A 263 -10.62 -8.88 -19.12
CA GLN A 263 -10.48 -9.84 -20.20
C GLN A 263 -11.90 -10.28 -20.55
N ASP A 264 -12.37 -9.91 -21.74
CA ASP A 264 -13.54 -10.55 -22.30
C ASP A 264 -13.15 -12.01 -22.56
N VAL A 265 -13.70 -12.91 -21.75
CA VAL A 265 -13.55 -14.35 -21.95
C VAL A 265 -14.43 -14.69 -23.14
N SER A 266 -13.83 -14.74 -24.33
CA SER A 266 -14.43 -15.41 -25.48
C SER A 266 -14.49 -16.90 -25.17
N GLU A 267 -15.70 -17.41 -24.98
CA GLU A 267 -16.05 -18.84 -24.93
C GLU A 267 -15.65 -19.58 -26.21
#